data_AF-A0A9E8N5I2-F1
#
_entry.id   AF-A0A9E8N5I2-F1
#
_cell.length_a   1.000
_cell.length_b   1.000
_cell.length_c   1.000
_cell.angle_alpha   90.00
_cell.angle_beta   90.00
_cell.angle_gamma   90.00
#
_symmetry.space_group_name_H-M   'P 1'
#
loop_
_entity.id
_entity.type
_entity.pdbx_description
1 polymer ?
#
loop_
_entity_poly.entity_id
_entity_poly.type
_entity_poly.pdbx_seq_one_letter_code
_entity_poly.pdbx_strand_id
1 'polypeptide(L)'
;MPFTFIDIERQKSWKIGLFFVILLLMYFFSALVIARMVFGNIFAKGVIQGAFNAIYIFIFAAMFAFVHFFLLSYDVTETIKEKLGATDLDPEDDLHKRLKNIMAEIHVATGNKRKMTCAVIPSPAMNALAANDFKGNALIAITEGLVSRLSRDQTEAVIAHEAYHILSGDCRESTLAVSLFGFSMPFMEKIMIYWGRLYLLSFILFKLGYLLNMLISREREYRADAGAVRMTRNPLALAEVLYLLSKNWRGTGLISSDLEGLCIVNPRLDELDESEGFFADLFSSHPPIEKRTEILLNMAHAGVAELEARRKQTATKSLPEETEKKYYALDALYAWQGPYAVAELAALPWFSPLTWVSDGSETTTKASQIPALRETLKTRIAPLEGKISEYPCPVCRQPLIQQHYEQIRIYPCNFCGGTLVDWDKLPRIIIRRENTWSEKIKAQACATLKENQRAYIMRRSKNNKTKAVSLQCPKCKRSMQRTFYSYVYLVAIDRCACGATWFDKDELSMLQCMIENKMAGEDFAEEERRNDRRAPAPRQ
;
A
#
# COMPACT_ATOMS: atom_id res chain seq x y z
N MET A 1 22.64 34.02 11.59
CA MET A 1 23.49 33.00 12.23
C MET A 1 22.78 31.66 12.08
N PRO A 2 23.45 30.56 11.68
CA PRO A 2 22.79 29.25 11.73
C PRO A 2 22.46 28.94 13.19
N PHE A 3 21.21 28.58 13.48
CA PHE A 3 20.78 28.25 14.83
C PHE A 3 21.70 27.19 15.44
N THR A 4 22.14 27.42 16.67
CA THR A 4 22.91 26.40 17.39
C THR A 4 21.98 25.22 17.75
N PHE A 5 22.52 24.02 17.87
CA PHE A 5 21.76 22.82 18.26
C PHE A 5 20.98 23.03 19.58
N ILE A 6 21.53 23.86 20.48
CA ILE A 6 20.94 24.23 21.77
C ILE A 6 19.71 25.15 21.59
N ASP A 7 19.77 26.12 20.66
CA ASP A 7 18.62 26.98 20.34
C ASP A 7 17.46 26.18 19.72
N ILE A 8 17.80 25.17 18.91
CA ILE A 8 16.86 24.24 18.32
C ILE A 8 16.21 23.37 19.41
N GLU A 9 16.97 22.83 20.37
CA GLU A 9 16.40 22.04 21.48
C GLU A 9 15.55 22.89 22.44
N ARG A 10 15.96 24.13 22.75
CA ARG A 10 15.24 25.04 23.65
C ARG A 10 13.91 25.54 23.05
N GLN A 11 13.86 25.77 21.73
CA GLN A 11 12.59 26.08 21.04
C GLN A 11 11.62 24.88 21.02
N LYS A 12 12.13 23.65 21.10
CA LYS A 12 11.34 22.41 21.02
C LYS A 12 10.72 21.99 22.36
N SER A 13 11.42 22.19 23.48
CA SER A 13 10.89 21.81 24.81
C SER A 13 9.71 22.68 25.28
N TRP A 14 9.68 23.97 24.90
CA TRP A 14 8.59 24.86 25.29
C TRP A 14 7.26 24.49 24.62
N LYS A 15 7.30 23.98 23.38
CA LYS A 15 6.09 23.54 22.65
C LYS A 15 5.45 22.31 23.28
N ILE A 16 6.25 21.35 23.72
CA ILE A 16 5.74 20.18 24.48
C ILE A 16 5.07 20.66 25.77
N GLY A 17 5.69 21.62 26.47
CA GLY A 17 5.08 22.29 27.62
C GLY A 17 3.75 22.98 27.28
N LEU A 18 3.68 23.68 26.13
CA LEU A 18 2.46 24.32 25.65
C LEU A 18 1.35 23.30 25.38
N PHE A 19 1.64 22.17 24.72
CA PHE A 19 0.65 21.10 24.51
C PHE A 19 0.15 20.52 25.84
N PHE A 20 1.04 20.31 26.81
CA PHE A 20 0.64 19.87 28.15
C PHE A 20 -0.27 20.87 28.85
N VAL A 21 0.04 22.18 28.76
CA VAL A 21 -0.81 23.23 29.33
C VAL A 21 -2.18 23.28 28.65
N ILE A 22 -2.24 23.16 27.32
CA ILE A 22 -3.52 23.12 26.59
C ILE A 22 -4.34 21.90 27.01
N LEU A 23 -3.71 20.73 27.13
CA LEU A 23 -4.35 19.49 27.60
C LEU A 23 -4.88 19.63 29.03
N LEU A 24 -4.08 20.21 29.92
CA LEU A 24 -4.46 20.49 31.31
C LEU A 24 -5.69 21.41 31.38
N LEU A 25 -5.66 22.53 30.64
CA LEU A 25 -6.78 23.46 30.58
C LEU A 25 -8.03 22.78 30.02
N MET A 26 -7.88 21.99 28.97
CA MET A 26 -8.99 21.23 28.38
C MET A 26 -9.64 20.30 29.40
N TYR A 27 -8.85 19.50 30.14
CA TYR A 27 -9.39 18.64 31.18
C TYR A 27 -9.98 19.41 32.36
N PHE A 28 -9.37 20.54 32.73
CA PHE A 28 -9.88 21.38 33.80
C PHE A 28 -11.27 21.94 33.46
N PHE A 29 -11.45 22.51 32.26
CA PHE A 29 -12.74 23.04 31.85
C PHE A 29 -13.79 21.93 31.67
N SER A 30 -13.43 20.79 31.10
CA SER A 30 -14.33 19.64 30.99
C SER A 30 -14.76 19.11 32.37
N ALA A 31 -13.83 19.00 33.32
CA ALA A 31 -14.13 18.58 34.68
C ALA A 31 -14.99 19.61 35.43
N LEU A 32 -14.79 20.91 35.19
CA LEU A 32 -15.62 21.98 35.76
C LEU A 32 -17.07 21.88 35.28
N VAL A 33 -17.28 21.62 33.98
CA VAL A 33 -18.62 21.43 33.42
C VAL A 33 -19.30 20.20 34.01
N ILE A 34 -18.59 19.07 34.09
CA ILE A 34 -19.10 17.83 34.71
C ILE A 34 -19.43 18.06 36.18
N ALA A 35 -18.54 18.71 36.95
CA ALA A 35 -18.75 18.98 38.36
C ALA A 35 -19.96 19.90 38.59
N ARG A 36 -20.15 20.93 37.76
CA ARG A 36 -21.33 21.80 37.81
C ARG A 36 -22.61 21.03 37.47
N MET A 37 -22.55 20.05 36.60
CA MET A 37 -23.69 19.23 36.21
C MET A 37 -24.09 18.24 37.31
N VAL A 38 -23.12 17.52 37.89
CA VAL A 38 -23.35 16.49 38.91
C VAL A 38 -23.67 17.12 40.28
N PHE A 39 -22.99 18.22 40.62
CA PHE A 39 -23.06 18.85 41.94
C PHE A 39 -23.70 20.24 41.91
N GLY A 40 -24.57 20.53 40.94
CA GLY A 40 -25.12 21.86 40.66
C GLY A 40 -25.69 22.62 41.86
N ASN A 41 -26.19 21.91 42.88
CA ASN A 41 -26.71 22.50 44.13
C ASN A 41 -25.64 22.81 45.20
N ILE A 42 -24.44 22.23 45.09
CA ILE A 42 -23.34 22.42 46.05
C ILE A 42 -22.47 23.63 45.65
N PHE A 43 -22.32 23.89 44.35
CA PHE A 43 -21.57 25.04 43.82
C PHE A 43 -22.27 26.39 44.00
N ALA A 44 -23.55 26.41 44.37
CA ALA A 44 -24.30 27.63 44.61
C ALA A 44 -24.04 28.27 45.99
N LYS A 45 -23.37 27.56 46.92
CA LYS A 45 -23.15 28.03 48.29
C LYS A 45 -21.76 28.66 48.48
N GLY A 46 -21.66 29.96 48.20
CA GLY A 46 -20.57 30.84 48.66
C GLY A 46 -19.27 30.80 47.83
N VAL A 47 -18.67 31.98 47.65
CA VAL A 47 -17.45 32.21 46.83
C VAL A 47 -16.24 31.41 47.33
N ILE A 48 -16.09 31.28 48.66
CA ILE A 48 -14.96 30.58 49.29
C ILE A 48 -15.03 29.06 49.05
N GLN A 49 -16.22 28.45 49.19
CA GLN A 49 -16.41 27.02 48.93
C GLN A 49 -16.22 26.68 47.44
N GLY A 50 -16.65 27.59 46.54
CA GLY A 50 -16.41 27.48 45.11
C GLY A 50 -14.92 27.45 44.75
N ALA A 51 -14.10 28.27 45.44
CA ALA A 51 -12.65 28.31 45.23
C ALA A 51 -11.97 26.99 45.66
N PHE A 52 -12.32 26.44 46.83
CA PHE A 52 -11.80 25.13 47.26
C PHE A 52 -12.18 24.00 46.30
N ASN A 53 -13.43 23.97 45.83
CA ASN A 53 -13.87 22.97 44.87
C ASN A 53 -13.12 23.10 43.53
N ALA A 54 -12.82 24.33 43.07
CA ALA A 54 -12.04 24.56 41.86
C ALA A 54 -10.60 24.05 42.00
N ILE A 55 -9.98 24.17 43.18
CA ILE A 55 -8.64 23.62 43.46
C ILE A 55 -8.65 22.09 43.37
N TYR A 56 -9.63 21.42 43.97
CA TYR A 56 -9.75 19.96 43.87
C TYR A 56 -9.96 19.49 42.42
N ILE A 57 -10.79 20.20 41.66
CA ILE A 57 -11.01 19.93 40.23
C ILE A 57 -9.70 20.12 39.44
N PHE A 58 -8.95 21.18 39.74
CA PHE A 58 -7.66 21.43 39.09
C PHE A 58 -6.65 20.34 39.39
N ILE A 59 -6.52 19.90 40.65
CA ILE A 59 -5.63 18.80 41.04
C ILE A 59 -6.03 17.51 40.31
N PHE A 60 -7.32 17.19 40.27
CA PHE A 60 -7.82 16.01 39.56
C PHE A 60 -7.55 16.09 38.05
N ALA A 61 -7.82 17.24 37.44
CA ALA A 61 -7.53 17.50 36.03
C ALA A 61 -6.02 17.42 35.73
N ALA A 62 -5.17 17.92 36.61
CA ALA A 62 -3.72 17.84 36.48
C ALA A 62 -3.20 16.42 36.60
N MET A 63 -3.72 15.65 37.55
CA MET A 63 -3.41 14.23 37.70
C MET A 63 -3.84 13.46 36.44
N PHE A 64 -5.05 13.69 35.94
CA PHE A 64 -5.55 13.04 34.74
C PHE A 64 -4.75 13.44 33.49
N ALA A 65 -4.43 14.73 33.32
CA ALA A 65 -3.59 15.23 32.24
C ALA A 65 -2.20 14.60 32.28
N PHE A 66 -1.60 14.48 33.48
CA PHE A 66 -0.30 13.85 33.66
C PHE A 66 -0.33 12.36 33.33
N VAL A 67 -1.33 11.62 33.83
CA VAL A 67 -1.51 10.19 33.52
C VAL A 67 -1.74 9.98 32.03
N HIS A 68 -2.63 10.77 31.40
CA HIS A 68 -2.89 10.69 29.97
C HIS A 68 -1.64 11.00 29.15
N PHE A 69 -0.92 12.07 29.49
CA PHE A 69 0.34 12.43 28.85
C PHE A 69 1.38 11.33 28.99
N PHE A 70 1.55 10.76 30.19
CA PHE A 70 2.54 9.73 30.44
C PHE A 70 2.20 8.42 29.70
N LEU A 71 0.95 7.97 29.76
CA LEU A 71 0.50 6.76 29.08
C LEU A 71 0.59 6.90 27.55
N LEU A 72 0.18 8.04 27.00
CA LEU A 72 0.26 8.29 25.56
C LEU A 72 1.64 8.68 25.06
N SER A 73 2.56 9.04 25.96
CA SER A 73 3.98 9.24 25.63
C SER A 73 4.77 7.94 25.74
N TYR A 74 4.13 6.84 26.18
CA TYR A 74 4.76 5.55 26.37
C TYR A 74 4.39 4.62 25.21
N ASP A 75 5.38 4.20 24.43
CA ASP A 75 5.27 3.15 23.39
C ASP A 75 4.37 3.51 22.20
N VAL A 76 4.45 4.76 21.76
CA VAL A 76 3.61 5.29 20.68
C VAL A 76 3.82 4.55 19.35
N THR A 77 5.04 4.10 19.09
CA THR A 77 5.39 3.40 17.85
C THR A 77 4.63 2.09 17.70
N GLU A 78 4.48 1.30 18.76
CA GLU A 78 3.73 0.04 18.72
C GLU A 78 2.23 0.31 18.56
N THR A 79 1.69 1.30 19.27
CA THR A 79 0.28 1.69 19.11
C THR A 79 -0.06 2.10 17.68
N ILE A 80 0.83 2.87 17.02
CA ILE A 80 0.67 3.27 15.62
C ILE A 80 0.80 2.06 14.69
N LYS A 81 1.79 1.18 14.94
CA LYS A 81 2.00 -0.05 14.16
C LYS A 81 0.74 -0.93 14.18
N GLU A 82 0.15 -1.13 15.36
CA GLU A 82 -1.08 -1.90 15.55
C GLU A 82 -2.29 -1.26 14.85
N LYS A 83 -2.52 0.05 15.03
CA LYS A 83 -3.64 0.77 14.40
C LYS A 83 -3.62 0.69 12.87
N LEU A 84 -2.42 0.71 12.28
CA LEU A 84 -2.24 0.63 10.83
C LEU A 84 -2.22 -0.81 10.30
N GLY A 85 -2.22 -1.82 11.19
CA GLY A 85 -1.99 -3.21 10.81
C GLY A 85 -0.63 -3.42 10.14
N ALA A 86 0.36 -2.59 10.49
CA ALA A 86 1.68 -2.63 9.89
C ALA A 86 2.47 -3.86 10.36
N THR A 87 3.10 -4.54 9.41
CA THR A 87 3.85 -5.78 9.62
C THR A 87 5.35 -5.55 9.41
N ASP A 88 6.17 -6.39 10.05
CA ASP A 88 7.62 -6.34 9.83
C ASP A 88 7.99 -6.80 8.41
N LEU A 89 9.17 -6.36 7.97
CA LEU A 89 9.68 -6.67 6.63
C LEU A 89 9.86 -8.18 6.43
N ASP A 90 9.16 -8.71 5.42
CA ASP A 90 9.32 -10.10 4.99
C ASP A 90 10.74 -10.33 4.41
N PRO A 91 11.59 -11.15 5.03
CA PRO A 91 12.95 -11.38 4.55
C PRO A 91 12.99 -12.14 3.22
N GLU A 92 11.87 -12.74 2.80
CA GLU A 92 11.80 -13.57 1.61
C GLU A 92 11.41 -12.80 0.34
N ASP A 93 10.95 -11.56 0.50
CA ASP A 93 10.45 -10.66 -0.54
C ASP A 93 11.54 -9.66 -0.98
N ASP A 94 11.83 -9.59 -2.27
CA ASP A 94 12.94 -8.80 -2.80
C ASP A 94 12.72 -7.29 -2.67
N LEU A 95 11.46 -6.82 -2.71
CA LEU A 95 11.14 -5.41 -2.45
C LEU A 95 11.38 -5.04 -0.99
N HIS A 96 11.05 -5.94 -0.06
CA HIS A 96 11.31 -5.72 1.37
C HIS A 96 12.80 -5.80 1.70
N LYS A 97 13.55 -6.67 1.03
CA LYS A 97 15.02 -6.68 1.10
C LYS A 97 15.61 -5.36 0.59
N ARG A 98 15.12 -4.86 -0.56
CA ARG A 98 15.54 -3.56 -1.10
C ARG A 98 15.27 -2.43 -0.09
N LEU A 99 14.07 -2.41 0.48
CA LEU A 99 13.68 -1.44 1.50
C LEU A 99 14.56 -1.55 2.76
N LYS A 100 14.86 -2.76 3.22
CA LYS A 100 15.78 -3.01 4.34
C LYS A 100 17.19 -2.47 4.06
N ASN A 101 17.69 -2.66 2.84
CA ASN A 101 19.00 -2.14 2.42
C ASN A 101 19.01 -0.61 2.40
N ILE A 102 18.01 0.01 1.78
CA ILE A 102 17.84 1.47 1.76
C ILE A 102 17.77 2.04 3.17
N MET A 103 16.99 1.42 4.06
CA MET A 103 16.92 1.82 5.47
C MET A 103 18.28 1.76 6.17
N ALA A 104 19.06 0.71 5.90
CA ALA A 104 20.41 0.58 6.46
C ALA A 104 21.37 1.66 5.91
N GLU A 105 21.30 1.96 4.62
CA GLU A 105 22.10 3.01 3.98
C GLU A 105 21.77 4.39 4.57
N ILE A 106 20.49 4.73 4.70
CA ILE A 106 20.06 5.99 5.34
C ILE A 106 20.48 6.02 6.81
N HIS A 107 20.34 4.92 7.55
CA HIS A 107 20.80 4.87 8.93
C HIS A 107 22.30 5.16 9.06
N VAL A 108 23.13 4.59 8.19
CA VAL A 108 24.57 4.88 8.11
C VAL A 108 24.84 6.34 7.71
N ALA A 109 24.17 6.85 6.68
CA ALA A 109 24.34 8.23 6.21
C ALA A 109 24.01 9.27 7.29
N THR A 110 23.15 8.92 8.25
CA THR A 110 22.76 9.79 9.38
C THR A 110 23.69 9.72 10.58
N GLY A 111 24.72 8.86 10.51
CA GLY A 111 25.70 8.66 11.57
C GLY A 111 25.18 7.82 12.74
N ASN A 112 24.21 6.92 12.51
CA ASN A 112 23.65 6.00 13.51
C ASN A 112 23.13 6.68 14.78
N LYS A 113 22.69 7.94 14.69
CA LYS A 113 22.27 8.74 15.85
C LYS A 113 21.01 8.23 16.52
N ARG A 114 20.11 7.59 15.77
CA ARG A 114 18.82 7.07 16.24
C ARG A 114 18.50 5.74 15.59
N LYS A 115 18.05 4.77 16.39
CA LYS A 115 17.61 3.46 15.91
C LYS A 115 16.26 3.60 15.20
N MET A 116 16.27 3.38 13.88
CA MET A 116 15.08 3.47 13.04
C MET A 116 14.67 2.05 12.61
N THR A 117 13.43 1.68 12.85
CA THR A 117 12.81 0.46 12.35
C THR A 117 11.90 0.78 11.18
N CYS A 118 11.69 -0.20 10.30
CA CYS A 118 10.82 -0.07 9.14
C CYS A 118 9.73 -1.15 9.17
N ALA A 119 8.50 -0.75 8.88
CA ALA A 119 7.35 -1.63 8.79
C ALA A 119 6.55 -1.35 7.51
N VAL A 120 5.81 -2.35 7.04
CA VAL A 120 5.01 -2.26 5.83
C VAL A 120 3.53 -2.38 6.16
N ILE A 121 2.74 -1.42 5.67
CA ILE A 121 1.29 -1.37 5.79
C ILE A 121 0.71 -2.16 4.61
N PRO A 122 -0.03 -3.27 4.83
CA PRO A 122 -0.55 -4.14 3.77
C PRO A 122 -1.75 -3.52 3.03
N SER A 123 -1.49 -2.46 2.28
CA SER A 123 -2.51 -1.65 1.59
C SER A 123 -2.05 -1.17 0.22
N PRO A 124 -2.96 -1.13 -0.79
CA PRO A 124 -2.65 -0.57 -2.10
C PRO A 124 -2.57 0.97 -2.12
N ALA A 125 -2.90 1.63 -1.00
CA ALA A 125 -2.73 3.07 -0.82
C ALA A 125 -1.27 3.48 -1.08
N MET A 126 -1.05 4.73 -1.47
CA MET A 126 0.29 5.28 -1.63
C MET A 126 0.57 6.32 -0.56
N ASN A 127 1.27 5.91 0.49
CA ASN A 127 1.65 6.80 1.57
C ASN A 127 2.85 6.24 2.36
N ALA A 128 3.50 7.11 3.12
CA ALA A 128 4.55 6.77 4.08
C ALA A 128 4.39 7.68 5.30
N LEU A 129 4.85 7.24 6.47
CA LEU A 129 4.80 8.02 7.70
C LEU A 129 5.96 7.68 8.62
N ALA A 130 6.34 8.66 9.45
CA ALA A 130 7.35 8.51 10.49
C ALA A 130 6.79 8.84 11.87
N ALA A 131 7.07 7.97 12.84
CA ALA A 131 6.72 8.14 14.24
C ALA A 131 7.95 7.94 15.14
N ASN A 132 7.96 8.59 16.31
CA ASN A 132 9.07 8.51 17.24
C ASN A 132 8.58 8.55 18.70
N ASP A 133 9.16 7.69 19.53
CA ASP A 133 8.85 7.56 20.94
C ASP A 133 9.83 8.35 21.85
N PHE A 134 9.43 8.59 23.10
CA PHE A 134 10.28 9.20 24.11
C PHE A 134 11.47 8.32 24.50
N LYS A 135 11.36 6.99 24.39
CA LYS A 135 12.48 6.04 24.58
C LYS A 135 13.56 6.11 23.49
N GLY A 136 13.32 6.86 22.41
CA GLY A 136 14.25 7.00 21.30
C GLY A 136 14.09 5.94 20.20
N ASN A 137 13.03 5.13 20.27
CA ASN A 137 12.61 4.24 19.18
C ASN A 137 11.93 5.06 18.09
N ALA A 138 12.32 4.87 16.84
CA ALA A 138 11.68 5.52 15.70
C ALA A 138 11.21 4.48 14.68
N LEU A 139 10.02 4.70 14.13
CA LEU A 139 9.35 3.82 13.17
C LEU A 139 9.08 4.59 11.88
N ILE A 140 9.49 4.03 10.74
CA ILE A 140 9.06 4.46 9.41
C ILE A 140 8.13 3.39 8.86
N ALA A 141 6.86 3.72 8.66
CA ALA A 141 5.87 2.83 8.07
C ALA A 141 5.55 3.26 6.64
N ILE A 142 5.60 2.32 5.70
CA ILE A 142 5.37 2.57 4.27
C ILE A 142 4.33 1.61 3.72
N THR A 143 3.44 2.08 2.85
CA THR A 143 2.40 1.22 2.28
C THR A 143 2.96 0.29 1.19
N GLU A 144 2.42 -0.93 1.11
CA GLU A 144 2.73 -1.90 0.05
C GLU A 144 2.52 -1.29 -1.35
N GLY A 145 1.47 -0.48 -1.50
CA GLY A 145 1.16 0.23 -2.74
C GLY A 145 2.19 1.28 -3.14
N LEU A 146 2.94 1.84 -2.17
CA LEU A 146 4.03 2.77 -2.46
C LEU A 146 5.31 2.00 -2.82
N VAL A 147 5.71 1.03 -1.99
CA VAL A 147 6.93 0.21 -2.23
C VAL A 147 6.91 -0.48 -3.61
N SER A 148 5.74 -0.97 -4.02
CA SER A 148 5.55 -1.68 -5.30
C SER A 148 5.61 -0.78 -6.54
N ARG A 149 5.49 0.53 -6.39
CA ARG A 149 5.43 1.48 -7.53
C ARG A 149 6.65 2.38 -7.64
N LEU A 150 7.41 2.52 -6.56
CA LEU A 150 8.61 3.35 -6.55
C LEU A 150 9.83 2.59 -7.05
N SER A 151 10.68 3.29 -7.79
CA SER A 151 12.05 2.85 -8.07
C SER A 151 12.90 2.82 -6.80
N ARG A 152 14.12 2.28 -6.88
CA ARG A 152 15.06 2.28 -5.76
C ARG A 152 15.34 3.71 -5.27
N ASP A 153 15.69 4.61 -6.18
CA ASP A 153 16.06 6.00 -5.87
C ASP A 153 14.87 6.80 -5.32
N GLN A 154 13.67 6.54 -5.85
CA GLN A 154 12.43 7.12 -5.35
C GLN A 154 12.09 6.62 -3.95
N THR A 155 12.27 5.31 -3.69
CA THR A 155 12.09 4.73 -2.35
C THR A 155 13.10 5.35 -1.38
N GLU A 156 14.36 5.51 -1.79
CA GLU A 156 15.41 6.14 -0.99
C GLU A 156 15.08 7.59 -0.66
N ALA A 157 14.55 8.37 -1.62
CA ALA A 157 14.10 9.74 -1.41
C ALA A 157 12.98 9.84 -0.37
N VAL A 158 11.98 8.95 -0.42
CA VAL A 158 10.89 8.90 0.58
C VAL A 158 11.42 8.54 1.95
N ILE A 159 12.25 7.49 2.04
CA ILE A 159 12.82 7.07 3.32
C ILE A 159 13.73 8.15 3.90
N ALA A 160 14.49 8.87 3.08
CA ALA A 160 15.30 10.01 3.54
C ALA A 160 14.43 11.17 4.06
N HIS A 161 13.31 11.47 3.40
CA HIS A 161 12.33 12.45 3.87
C HIS A 161 11.76 12.06 5.24
N GLU A 162 11.30 10.82 5.39
CA GLU A 162 10.78 10.31 6.67
C GLU A 162 11.85 10.23 7.77
N ALA A 163 13.07 9.83 7.41
CA ALA A 163 14.20 9.81 8.34
C ALA A 163 14.57 11.22 8.80
N TYR A 164 14.46 12.25 7.94
CA TYR A 164 14.71 13.62 8.35
C TYR A 164 13.74 14.07 9.45
N HIS A 165 12.45 13.74 9.37
CA HIS A 165 11.48 14.06 10.43
C HIS A 165 11.85 13.44 11.78
N ILE A 166 12.43 12.23 11.76
CA ILE A 166 12.92 11.54 12.96
C ILE A 166 14.16 12.25 13.53
N LEU A 167 15.10 12.65 12.68
CA LEU A 167 16.37 13.26 13.10
C LEU A 167 16.21 14.71 13.54
N SER A 168 15.37 15.47 12.84
CA SER A 168 14.98 16.82 13.24
C SER A 168 14.25 16.77 14.58
N GLY A 169 13.59 15.65 14.91
CA GLY A 169 12.82 15.50 16.14
C GLY A 169 11.42 16.10 16.02
N ASP A 170 11.04 16.59 14.84
CA ASP A 170 9.71 17.13 14.57
C ASP A 170 8.64 16.03 14.67
N CYS A 171 9.02 14.77 14.35
CA CYS A 171 8.17 13.60 14.59
C CYS A 171 7.70 13.49 16.04
N ARG A 172 8.48 13.90 17.05
CA ARG A 172 8.05 13.78 18.46
C ARG A 172 6.91 14.72 18.78
N GLU A 173 6.99 15.95 18.30
CA GLU A 173 5.96 16.97 18.52
C GLU A 173 4.66 16.58 17.81
N SER A 174 4.76 16.18 16.54
CA SER A 174 3.59 15.78 15.75
C SER A 174 2.96 14.48 16.26
N THR A 175 3.77 13.48 16.61
CA THR A 175 3.30 12.21 17.18
C THR A 175 2.62 12.43 18.53
N LEU A 176 3.19 13.26 19.40
CA LEU A 176 2.58 13.59 20.69
C LEU A 176 1.27 14.37 20.52
N ALA A 177 1.24 15.38 19.65
CA ALA A 177 0.02 16.15 19.38
C ALA A 177 -1.10 15.23 18.84
N VAL A 178 -0.77 14.37 17.87
CA VAL A 178 -1.69 13.38 17.30
C VAL A 178 -2.22 12.44 18.38
N SER A 179 -1.34 11.87 19.21
CA SER A 179 -1.75 10.94 20.27
C SER A 179 -2.66 11.62 21.29
N LEU A 180 -2.28 12.81 21.77
CA LEU A 180 -3.01 13.55 22.82
C LEU A 180 -4.38 14.03 22.33
N PHE A 181 -4.43 14.66 21.16
CA PHE A 181 -5.65 15.28 20.66
C PHE A 181 -6.52 14.29 19.88
N GLY A 182 -5.93 13.39 19.10
CA GLY A 182 -6.63 12.40 18.30
C GLY A 182 -7.50 11.44 19.13
N PHE A 183 -7.02 11.03 20.31
CA PHE A 183 -7.80 10.18 21.22
C PHE A 183 -8.98 10.92 21.87
N SER A 184 -8.80 12.21 22.19
CA SER A 184 -9.81 13.02 22.86
C SER A 184 -10.95 13.49 21.93
N MET A 185 -10.70 13.54 20.62
CA MET A 185 -11.62 14.08 19.59
C MET A 185 -13.01 13.43 19.56
N PRO A 186 -13.15 12.09 19.42
CA PRO A 186 -14.46 11.47 19.24
C PRO A 186 -15.34 11.60 20.49
N PHE A 187 -14.71 11.69 21.67
CA PHE A 187 -15.38 11.90 22.93
C PHE A 187 -15.91 13.34 23.05
N MET A 188 -15.08 14.32 22.70
CA MET A 188 -15.45 15.74 22.76
C MET A 188 -16.53 16.12 21.74
N GLU A 189 -16.47 15.56 20.53
CA GLU A 189 -17.47 15.83 19.48
C GLU A 189 -18.86 15.34 19.89
N LYS A 190 -18.95 14.12 20.44
CA LYS A 190 -20.20 13.59 21.00
C LYS A 190 -20.72 14.47 22.14
N ILE A 191 -19.87 14.86 23.09
CA ILE A 191 -20.29 15.71 24.22
C ILE A 191 -20.80 17.08 23.74
N MET A 192 -20.15 17.69 22.75
CA MET A 192 -20.58 18.99 22.23
C MET A 192 -21.96 18.93 21.57
N ILE A 193 -22.27 17.84 20.86
CA ILE A 193 -23.59 17.63 20.23
C ILE A 193 -24.70 17.60 21.28
N TYR A 194 -24.47 16.95 22.43
CA TYR A 194 -25.47 16.83 23.49
C TYR A 194 -25.56 18.04 24.42
N TRP A 195 -24.44 18.74 24.66
CA TRP A 195 -24.32 19.69 25.77
C TRP A 195 -23.94 21.12 25.37
N GLY A 196 -23.80 21.39 24.06
CA GLY A 196 -23.79 22.73 23.47
C GLY A 196 -22.85 23.75 24.13
N ARG A 197 -23.35 24.98 24.33
CA ARG A 197 -22.58 26.19 24.74
C ARG A 197 -21.72 26.00 26.01
N LEU A 198 -22.03 25.03 26.88
CA LEU A 198 -21.26 24.73 28.09
C LEU A 198 -19.84 24.21 27.80
N TYR A 199 -19.62 23.55 26.66
CA TYR A 199 -18.32 23.01 26.25
C TYR A 199 -17.61 23.85 25.19
N LEU A 200 -18.13 25.04 24.87
CA LEU A 200 -17.60 25.90 23.82
C LEU A 200 -16.14 26.29 24.08
N LEU A 201 -15.78 26.59 25.33
CA LEU A 201 -14.41 26.97 25.69
C LEU A 201 -13.44 25.80 25.55
N SER A 202 -13.80 24.59 26.01
CA SER A 202 -13.00 23.38 25.80
C SER A 202 -12.83 23.06 24.31
N PHE A 203 -13.89 23.25 23.51
CA PHE A 203 -13.84 23.07 22.07
C PHE A 203 -12.94 24.09 21.37
N ILE A 204 -12.98 25.36 21.78
CA ILE A 204 -12.09 26.41 21.25
C ILE A 204 -10.63 26.10 21.61
N LEU A 205 -10.34 25.76 22.87
CA LEU A 205 -8.99 25.38 23.30
C LEU A 205 -8.46 24.16 22.54
N PHE A 206 -9.33 23.19 22.29
CA PHE A 206 -9.02 22.02 21.48
C PHE A 206 -8.68 22.43 20.02
N LYS A 207 -9.54 23.23 19.38
CA LYS A 207 -9.31 23.74 18.02
C LYS A 207 -8.03 24.58 17.93
N LEU A 208 -7.71 25.34 18.98
CA LEU A 208 -6.47 26.10 19.06
C LEU A 208 -5.24 25.18 19.15
N GLY A 209 -5.30 24.11 19.94
CA GLY A 209 -4.25 23.08 20.00
C GLY A 209 -4.02 22.41 18.63
N TYR A 210 -5.10 22.09 17.92
CA TYR A 210 -5.03 21.55 16.57
C TYR A 210 -4.43 22.56 15.56
N LEU A 211 -4.86 23.82 15.61
CA LEU A 211 -4.33 24.89 14.75
C LEU A 211 -2.84 25.15 15.01
N LEU A 212 -2.40 25.09 16.27
CA LEU A 212 -0.99 25.19 16.62
C LEU A 212 -0.16 24.04 16.03
N ASN A 213 -0.67 22.81 16.09
CA ASN A 213 -0.04 21.66 15.43
C ASN A 213 0.06 21.87 13.90
N MET A 214 -0.97 22.48 13.32
CA MET A 214 -1.09 22.70 11.89
C MET A 214 -0.14 23.79 11.36
N LEU A 215 -0.02 24.93 12.06
CA LEU A 215 0.89 26.03 11.69
C LEU A 215 2.38 25.62 11.72
N ILE A 216 2.71 24.62 12.53
CA ILE A 216 4.07 24.06 12.64
C ILE A 216 4.37 23.09 11.49
N SER A 217 3.36 22.56 10.80
CA SER A 217 3.49 21.50 9.79
C SER A 217 4.16 21.96 8.48
N ARG A 218 3.91 23.19 8.02
CA ARG A 218 4.32 23.63 6.67
C ARG A 218 5.83 23.82 6.49
N GLU A 219 6.47 24.57 7.39
CA GLU A 219 7.94 24.75 7.34
C GLU A 219 8.69 23.43 7.54
N ARG A 220 8.09 22.51 8.30
CA ARG A 220 8.64 21.18 8.56
C ARG A 220 8.76 20.37 7.26
N GLU A 221 7.72 20.34 6.43
CA GLU A 221 7.74 19.61 5.16
C GLU A 221 8.80 20.15 4.17
N TYR A 222 8.94 21.48 4.04
CA TYR A 222 10.00 22.06 3.19
C TYR A 222 11.41 21.74 3.71
N ARG A 223 11.61 21.72 5.03
CA ARG A 223 12.88 21.31 5.64
C ARG A 223 13.15 19.82 5.45
N ALA A 224 12.11 18.99 5.50
CA ALA A 224 12.21 17.56 5.24
C ALA A 224 12.55 17.26 3.78
N ASP A 225 11.96 17.98 2.84
CA ASP A 225 12.33 17.89 1.41
C ASP A 225 13.79 18.27 1.18
N ALA A 226 14.23 19.43 1.71
CA ALA A 226 15.63 19.85 1.62
C ALA A 226 16.58 18.87 2.33
N GLY A 227 16.14 18.31 3.46
CA GLY A 227 16.85 17.28 4.22
C GLY A 227 17.05 15.99 3.43
N ALA A 228 15.98 15.49 2.80
CA ALA A 228 16.01 14.33 1.93
C ALA A 228 16.99 14.54 0.77
N VAL A 229 16.92 15.70 0.09
CA VAL A 229 17.84 16.05 -1.01
C VAL A 229 19.28 16.12 -0.52
N ARG A 230 19.54 16.64 0.68
CA ARG A 230 20.88 16.67 1.25
C ARG A 230 21.43 15.27 1.53
N MET A 231 20.57 14.32 1.90
CA MET A 231 20.92 12.93 2.19
C MET A 231 21.13 12.11 0.92
N THR A 232 20.20 12.19 -0.04
CA THR A 232 20.21 11.35 -1.26
C THR A 232 20.92 11.99 -2.44
N ARG A 233 21.13 13.31 -2.42
CA ARG A 233 21.64 14.12 -3.54
C ARG A 233 20.78 14.03 -4.81
N ASN A 234 19.51 13.63 -4.68
CA ASN A 234 18.60 13.42 -5.80
C ASN A 234 17.26 14.15 -5.59
N PRO A 235 17.17 15.46 -5.92
CA PRO A 235 15.93 16.22 -5.83
C PRO A 235 14.86 15.76 -6.82
N LEU A 236 15.29 15.24 -7.97
CA LEU A 236 14.37 14.79 -9.02
C LEU A 236 13.57 13.56 -8.59
N ALA A 237 14.20 12.58 -7.92
CA ALA A 237 13.51 11.39 -7.44
C ALA A 237 12.39 11.72 -6.44
N LEU A 238 12.59 12.71 -5.56
CA LEU A 238 11.55 13.15 -4.64
C LEU A 238 10.42 13.89 -5.37
N ALA A 239 10.76 14.74 -6.35
CA ALA A 239 9.76 15.42 -7.18
C ALA A 239 8.87 14.43 -7.96
N GLU A 240 9.48 13.38 -8.54
CA GLU A 240 8.77 12.30 -9.22
C GLU A 240 7.80 11.58 -8.29
N VAL A 241 8.21 11.30 -7.05
CA VAL A 241 7.35 10.66 -6.05
C VAL A 241 6.17 11.55 -5.71
N LEU A 242 6.40 12.83 -5.40
CA LEU A 242 5.33 13.76 -5.05
C LEU A 242 4.31 13.90 -6.19
N TYR A 243 4.78 13.97 -7.43
CA TYR A 243 3.92 13.95 -8.61
C TYR A 243 3.17 12.62 -8.79
N LEU A 244 3.76 11.48 -8.40
CA LEU A 244 3.07 10.19 -8.42
C LEU A 244 1.98 10.14 -7.34
N LEU A 245 2.29 10.61 -6.13
CA LEU A 245 1.36 10.71 -4.99
C LEU A 245 0.18 11.63 -5.29
N SER A 246 0.38 12.69 -6.07
CA SER A 246 -0.71 13.60 -6.42
C SER A 246 -1.79 12.91 -7.27
N LYS A 247 -1.41 11.92 -8.09
CA LYS A 247 -2.29 11.26 -9.08
C LYS A 247 -2.96 9.96 -8.62
N ASN A 248 -2.55 9.36 -7.52
CA ASN A 248 -3.07 8.06 -7.08
C ASN A 248 -3.73 8.13 -5.70
N TRP A 249 -4.45 7.07 -5.34
CA TRP A 249 -5.17 6.98 -4.07
C TRP A 249 -4.22 6.94 -2.85
N ARG A 250 -4.46 7.83 -1.88
CA ARG A 250 -3.56 8.13 -0.74
C ARG A 250 -3.93 7.43 0.57
N GLY A 251 -4.97 6.59 0.55
CA GLY A 251 -5.40 5.80 1.72
C GLY A 251 -6.56 6.38 2.53
N THR A 252 -7.42 7.19 1.90
CA THR A 252 -8.65 7.72 2.51
C THR A 252 -9.48 6.61 3.15
N GLY A 253 -9.82 6.73 4.44
CA GLY A 253 -10.62 5.74 5.17
C GLY A 253 -9.84 4.53 5.70
N LEU A 254 -8.57 4.36 5.32
CA LEU A 254 -7.67 3.37 5.92
C LEU A 254 -6.82 4.00 7.04
N ILE A 255 -6.24 5.16 6.74
CA ILE A 255 -5.50 5.94 7.73
C ILE A 255 -6.52 6.80 8.47
N SER A 256 -6.57 6.64 9.79
CA SER A 256 -7.49 7.37 10.64
C SER A 256 -7.11 8.85 10.73
N SER A 257 -8.09 9.73 10.96
CA SER A 257 -7.90 11.19 10.92
C SER A 257 -6.91 11.73 11.95
N ASP A 258 -6.67 10.97 13.02
CA ASP A 258 -5.63 11.26 14.00
C ASP A 258 -4.23 11.11 13.39
N LEU A 259 -3.99 10.15 12.49
CA LEU A 259 -2.65 9.85 11.96
C LEU A 259 -2.27 10.64 10.69
N GLU A 260 -3.18 11.45 10.14
CA GLU A 260 -2.98 12.20 8.89
C GLU A 260 -1.77 13.16 8.95
N GLY A 261 -1.48 13.75 10.11
CA GLY A 261 -0.34 14.65 10.31
C GLY A 261 1.04 13.98 10.36
N LEU A 262 1.09 12.65 10.35
CA LEU A 262 2.33 11.87 10.29
C LEU A 262 2.69 11.43 8.87
N CYS A 263 1.72 11.49 7.95
CA CYS A 263 1.87 10.99 6.59
C CYS A 263 2.61 12.01 5.69
N ILE A 264 3.37 11.54 4.70
CA ILE A 264 4.04 12.40 3.70
C ILE A 264 3.05 13.26 2.91
N VAL A 265 1.83 12.73 2.71
CA VAL A 265 0.71 13.44 2.06
C VAL A 265 -0.59 13.11 2.79
N ASN A 266 -1.49 14.09 2.85
CA ASN A 266 -2.84 13.91 3.40
C ASN A 266 -3.55 12.69 2.76
N PRO A 267 -3.99 11.72 3.56
CA PRO A 267 -4.82 10.60 3.10
C PRO A 267 -6.17 11.02 2.53
N ARG A 268 -6.73 12.17 2.92
CA ARG A 268 -7.96 12.74 2.36
C ARG A 268 -7.62 13.67 1.20
N LEU A 269 -8.35 13.51 0.09
CA LEU A 269 -8.37 14.49 -0.99
C LEU A 269 -9.38 15.57 -0.59
N ASP A 270 -8.92 16.56 0.19
CA ASP A 270 -9.71 17.75 0.45
C ASP A 270 -9.34 18.79 -0.62
N GLU A 271 -10.32 19.26 -1.41
CA GLU A 271 -10.12 20.29 -2.46
C GLU A 271 -9.48 21.59 -1.92
N LEU A 272 -9.55 21.81 -0.60
CA LEU A 272 -8.92 22.93 0.10
C LEU A 272 -7.38 22.82 0.16
N ASP A 273 -6.80 21.62 0.07
CA ASP A 273 -5.34 21.40 0.13
C ASP A 273 -4.61 21.77 -1.17
N GLU A 274 -5.32 21.87 -2.30
CA GLU A 274 -4.76 22.28 -3.60
C GLU A 274 -5.18 23.71 -4.02
N SER A 275 -5.94 24.41 -3.16
CA SER A 275 -6.37 25.79 -3.41
C SER A 275 -5.35 26.82 -2.92
N GLU A 276 -5.05 27.83 -3.74
CA GLU A 276 -4.17 28.94 -3.37
C GLU A 276 -4.93 30.10 -2.72
N GLY A 277 -4.39 30.64 -1.62
CA GLY A 277 -4.91 31.87 -0.97
C GLY A 277 -4.69 31.92 0.53
N PHE A 278 -4.64 33.12 1.12
CA PHE A 278 -4.33 33.33 2.56
C PHE A 278 -5.19 32.48 3.52
N PHE A 279 -6.47 32.29 3.21
CA PHE A 279 -7.38 31.47 4.04
C PHE A 279 -7.23 29.96 3.79
N ALA A 280 -7.00 29.51 2.56
CA ALA A 280 -6.67 28.11 2.27
C ALA A 280 -5.32 27.72 2.90
N ASP A 281 -4.39 28.68 2.88
CA ASP A 281 -3.09 28.58 3.52
C ASP A 281 -3.14 28.42 5.05
N LEU A 282 -4.24 28.87 5.67
CA LEU A 282 -4.48 28.77 7.10
C LEU A 282 -5.18 27.46 7.52
N PHE A 283 -5.76 26.68 6.59
CA PHE A 283 -6.52 25.45 6.88
C PHE A 283 -5.98 24.16 6.23
N SER A 284 -4.97 24.23 5.35
CA SER A 284 -4.33 23.06 4.74
C SER A 284 -3.15 22.45 5.55
N SER A 285 -3.30 21.19 5.95
CA SER A 285 -2.41 20.48 6.92
C SER A 285 -1.03 20.10 6.35
N HIS A 286 -0.94 20.08 5.02
CA HIS A 286 0.25 19.82 4.23
C HIS A 286 0.41 20.95 3.21
N PRO A 287 1.62 21.44 2.92
CA PRO A 287 1.78 22.41 1.84
C PRO A 287 1.34 21.80 0.50
N PRO A 288 0.81 22.61 -0.43
CA PRO A 288 0.35 22.12 -1.72
C PRO A 288 1.48 21.37 -2.43
N ILE A 289 1.16 20.16 -2.92
CA ILE A 289 2.14 19.25 -3.52
C ILE A 289 2.83 19.93 -4.72
N GLU A 290 2.07 20.69 -5.51
CA GLU A 290 2.58 21.41 -6.68
C GLU A 290 3.74 22.34 -6.31
N LYS A 291 3.61 23.11 -5.24
CA LYS A 291 4.67 24.02 -4.76
C LYS A 291 5.91 23.28 -4.28
N ARG A 292 5.74 22.15 -3.59
CA ARG A 292 6.88 21.28 -3.19
C ARG A 292 7.57 20.71 -4.42
N THR A 293 6.81 20.22 -5.40
CA THR A 293 7.35 19.69 -6.66
C THR A 293 8.10 20.76 -7.45
N GLU A 294 7.57 21.98 -7.52
CA GLU A 294 8.21 23.11 -8.20
C GLU A 294 9.56 23.46 -7.57
N ILE A 295 9.63 23.54 -6.23
CA ILE A 295 10.89 23.81 -5.52
C ILE A 295 11.94 22.74 -5.82
N LEU A 296 11.56 21.46 -5.77
CA LEU A 296 12.47 20.34 -6.05
C LEU A 296 12.91 20.31 -7.52
N LEU A 297 12.01 20.62 -8.45
CA LEU A 297 12.31 20.74 -9.87
C LEU A 297 13.27 21.89 -10.15
N ASN A 298 13.08 23.03 -9.49
CA ASN A 298 14.00 24.17 -9.56
C ASN A 298 15.39 23.81 -9.02
N MET A 299 15.48 23.02 -7.94
CA MET A 299 16.76 22.48 -7.44
C MET A 299 17.43 21.52 -8.43
N ALA A 300 16.63 20.77 -9.20
CA ALA A 300 17.11 19.84 -10.22
C ALA A 300 17.39 20.51 -11.58
N HIS A 301 17.06 21.79 -11.74
CA HIS A 301 17.03 22.50 -13.03
C HIS A 301 16.21 21.76 -14.11
N ALA A 302 15.10 21.12 -13.70
CA ALA A 302 14.24 20.33 -14.57
C ALA A 302 12.81 20.91 -14.61
N GLY A 303 12.08 20.65 -15.71
CA GLY A 303 10.67 21.04 -15.84
C GLY A 303 9.70 19.86 -15.67
N VAL A 304 8.42 20.15 -15.40
CA VAL A 304 7.36 19.12 -15.30
C VAL A 304 7.24 18.29 -16.58
N ALA A 305 7.42 18.92 -17.75
CA ALA A 305 7.42 18.23 -19.04
C ALA A 305 8.53 17.17 -19.16
N GLU A 306 9.68 17.39 -18.51
CA GLU A 306 10.79 16.43 -18.50
C GLU A 306 10.47 15.22 -17.60
N LEU A 307 9.77 15.42 -16.48
CA LEU A 307 9.27 14.32 -15.64
C LEU A 307 8.33 13.41 -16.43
N GLU A 308 7.40 14.00 -17.18
CA GLU A 308 6.46 13.25 -18.01
C GLU A 308 7.15 12.49 -19.15
N ALA A 309 8.17 13.11 -19.76
CA ALA A 309 8.99 12.47 -20.79
C ALA A 309 9.79 11.28 -20.23
N ARG A 310 10.44 11.43 -19.06
CA ARG A 310 11.17 10.36 -18.37
C ARG A 310 10.26 9.22 -17.94
N ARG A 311 9.06 9.53 -17.46
CA ARG A 311 8.05 8.51 -17.13
C ARG A 311 7.61 7.74 -18.36
N LYS A 312 7.33 8.43 -19.48
CA LYS A 312 7.04 7.78 -20.76
C LYS A 312 8.21 6.90 -21.18
N GLN A 313 9.45 7.38 -21.16
CA GLN A 313 10.63 6.57 -21.49
C GLN A 313 10.82 5.36 -20.57
N THR A 314 10.54 5.48 -19.27
CA THR A 314 10.59 4.36 -18.32
C THR A 314 9.48 3.34 -18.57
N ALA A 315 8.29 3.81 -18.98
CA ALA A 315 7.18 2.94 -19.41
C ALA A 315 7.39 2.35 -20.82
N THR A 316 8.18 3.00 -21.69
CA THR A 316 8.49 2.54 -23.05
C THR A 316 9.74 1.63 -23.07
N LYS A 317 10.62 1.72 -22.07
CA LYS A 317 11.81 0.85 -21.95
C LYS A 317 11.48 -0.63 -21.74
N SER A 318 10.21 -0.99 -21.55
CA SER A 318 9.74 -2.38 -21.44
C SER A 318 9.28 -3.02 -22.76
N LEU A 319 9.41 -2.34 -23.91
CA LEU A 319 9.14 -2.95 -25.22
C LEU A 319 10.13 -2.44 -26.27
N PRO A 320 11.09 -3.26 -26.73
CA PRO A 320 11.62 -3.11 -28.06
C PRO A 320 10.54 -3.58 -29.05
N GLU A 321 9.95 -2.66 -29.81
CA GLU A 321 9.41 -3.00 -31.12
C GLU A 321 10.60 -3.24 -32.06
N GLU A 322 11.17 -4.44 -32.01
CA GLU A 322 12.03 -4.91 -33.08
C GLU A 322 11.16 -5.45 -34.22
N THR A 323 11.52 -5.09 -35.45
CA THR A 323 10.94 -5.64 -36.68
C THR A 323 11.32 -7.12 -36.79
N GLU A 324 10.60 -7.96 -36.07
CA GLU A 324 10.93 -9.36 -35.87
C GLU A 324 10.72 -10.14 -37.19
N LYS A 325 11.75 -10.86 -37.64
CA LYS A 325 11.65 -11.77 -38.80
C LYS A 325 10.61 -12.85 -38.49
N LYS A 326 9.67 -13.05 -39.41
CA LYS A 326 8.60 -14.04 -39.26
C LYS A 326 8.99 -15.37 -39.92
N TYR A 327 8.56 -16.48 -39.33
CA TYR A 327 8.78 -17.83 -39.85
C TYR A 327 7.47 -18.64 -39.91
N TYR A 328 7.45 -19.64 -40.79
CA TYR A 328 6.43 -20.68 -40.86
C TYR A 328 6.95 -21.95 -40.20
N ALA A 329 6.11 -22.66 -39.44
CA ALA A 329 6.46 -23.92 -38.80
C ALA A 329 5.52 -25.05 -39.25
N LEU A 330 6.09 -26.25 -39.40
CA LEU A 330 5.35 -27.44 -39.82
C LEU A 330 4.74 -28.15 -38.60
N ASP A 331 3.41 -28.27 -38.57
CA ASP A 331 2.68 -28.95 -37.51
C ASP A 331 2.69 -30.49 -37.68
N ALA A 332 2.27 -31.24 -36.65
CA ALA A 332 2.17 -32.70 -36.61
C ALA A 332 1.26 -33.30 -37.70
N LEU A 333 0.36 -32.50 -38.29
CA LEU A 333 -0.48 -32.85 -39.43
C LEU A 333 0.19 -32.56 -40.78
N TYR A 334 1.48 -32.24 -40.81
CA TYR A 334 2.26 -31.88 -42.01
C TYR A 334 1.74 -30.64 -42.75
N ALA A 335 1.07 -29.72 -42.03
CA ALA A 335 0.61 -28.45 -42.56
C ALA A 335 1.51 -27.30 -42.09
N TRP A 336 1.93 -26.44 -43.03
CA TRP A 336 2.68 -25.22 -42.70
C TRP A 336 1.75 -24.19 -42.05
N GLN A 337 2.11 -23.71 -40.87
CA GLN A 337 1.40 -22.67 -40.14
C GLN A 337 2.29 -21.43 -39.98
N GLY A 338 1.71 -20.24 -40.10
CA GLY A 338 2.43 -18.96 -39.99
C GLY A 338 1.84 -17.88 -40.90
N PRO A 339 2.49 -16.70 -41.00
CA PRO A 339 3.82 -16.38 -40.47
C PRO A 339 3.80 -15.97 -38.99
N TYR A 340 4.73 -16.49 -38.20
CA TYR A 340 4.87 -16.26 -36.76
C TYR A 340 6.20 -15.55 -36.42
N ALA A 341 6.19 -14.66 -35.43
CA ALA A 341 7.41 -14.14 -34.81
C ALA A 341 8.16 -15.23 -34.02
N VAL A 342 9.44 -15.01 -33.67
CA VAL A 342 10.25 -15.96 -32.88
C VAL A 342 9.60 -16.20 -31.52
N ALA A 343 9.12 -15.14 -30.88
CA ALA A 343 8.37 -15.23 -29.62
C ALA A 343 7.07 -16.04 -29.75
N GLU A 344 6.33 -15.86 -30.85
CA GLU A 344 5.08 -16.57 -31.11
C GLU A 344 5.30 -18.07 -31.38
N LEU A 345 6.34 -18.42 -32.15
CA LEU A 345 6.77 -19.81 -32.38
C LEU A 345 7.14 -20.50 -31.07
N ALA A 346 7.93 -19.82 -30.24
CA ALA A 346 8.33 -20.33 -28.95
C ALA A 346 7.12 -20.61 -28.03
N ALA A 347 6.01 -19.89 -28.19
CA ALA A 347 4.77 -20.07 -27.43
C ALA A 347 3.85 -21.17 -27.96
N LEU A 348 4.13 -21.77 -29.12
CA LEU A 348 3.30 -22.84 -29.69
C LEU A 348 3.48 -24.15 -28.89
N PRO A 349 2.40 -24.81 -28.43
CA PRO A 349 2.47 -25.98 -27.56
C PRO A 349 3.24 -27.15 -28.19
N TRP A 350 3.08 -27.34 -29.50
CA TRP A 350 3.67 -28.41 -30.29
C TRP A 350 5.04 -28.05 -30.90
N PHE A 351 5.49 -26.80 -30.77
CA PHE A 351 6.77 -26.36 -31.31
C PHE A 351 7.94 -26.93 -30.50
N SER A 352 8.91 -27.52 -31.18
CA SER A 352 10.04 -28.24 -30.60
C SER A 352 11.34 -27.94 -31.36
N PRO A 353 12.52 -28.27 -30.78
CA PRO A 353 13.80 -28.13 -31.49
C PRO A 353 13.91 -28.93 -32.79
N LEU A 354 13.04 -29.92 -32.98
CA LEU A 354 12.97 -30.79 -34.15
C LEU A 354 11.93 -30.33 -35.19
N THR A 355 11.13 -29.33 -34.86
CA THR A 355 10.11 -28.78 -35.78
C THR A 355 10.79 -28.13 -36.98
N TRP A 356 10.29 -28.42 -38.18
CA TRP A 356 10.76 -27.82 -39.42
C TRP A 356 10.21 -26.39 -39.54
N VAL A 357 11.09 -25.46 -39.87
CA VAL A 357 10.79 -24.03 -39.95
C VAL A 357 11.30 -23.49 -41.28
N SER A 358 10.55 -22.57 -41.88
CA SER A 358 10.93 -21.81 -43.07
C SER A 358 10.77 -20.32 -42.79
N ASP A 359 11.72 -19.50 -43.23
CA ASP A 359 11.67 -18.04 -43.15
C ASP A 359 10.93 -17.39 -44.35
N GLY A 360 10.22 -18.21 -45.15
CA GLY A 360 9.60 -17.78 -46.41
C GLY A 360 10.50 -17.98 -47.64
N SER A 361 11.75 -18.45 -47.46
CA SER A 361 12.59 -18.95 -48.54
C SER A 361 12.32 -20.43 -48.85
N GLU A 362 12.72 -20.91 -50.02
CA GLU A 362 12.62 -22.35 -50.42
C GLU A 362 13.42 -23.30 -49.51
N THR A 363 14.21 -22.76 -48.58
CA THR A 363 15.00 -23.57 -47.64
C THR A 363 14.23 -23.88 -46.37
N THR A 364 14.14 -25.16 -46.02
CA THR A 364 13.52 -25.65 -44.79
C THR A 364 14.61 -26.16 -43.86
N THR A 365 14.67 -25.64 -42.63
CA THR A 365 15.67 -26.04 -41.63
C THR A 365 14.99 -26.39 -40.31
N LYS A 366 15.68 -27.14 -39.45
CA LYS A 366 15.14 -27.45 -38.11
C LYS A 366 15.27 -26.24 -37.21
N ALA A 367 14.29 -26.02 -36.34
CA ALA A 367 14.28 -24.90 -35.39
C ALA A 367 15.57 -24.80 -34.53
N SER A 368 16.18 -25.93 -34.18
CA SER A 368 17.45 -26.00 -33.45
C SER A 368 18.68 -25.47 -34.22
N GLN A 369 18.60 -25.41 -35.54
CA GLN A 369 19.71 -24.98 -36.41
C GLN A 369 19.70 -23.47 -36.66
N ILE A 370 18.57 -22.79 -36.42
CA ILE A 370 18.43 -21.34 -36.56
C ILE A 370 18.91 -20.67 -35.26
N PRO A 371 19.97 -19.84 -35.26
CA PRO A 371 20.50 -19.22 -34.05
C PRO A 371 19.47 -18.41 -33.25
N ALA A 372 18.58 -17.69 -33.94
CA ALA A 372 17.53 -16.87 -33.32
C ALA A 372 16.47 -17.71 -32.58
N LEU A 373 16.11 -18.89 -33.11
CA LEU A 373 15.18 -19.81 -32.46
C LEU A 373 15.85 -20.66 -31.39
N ARG A 374 17.17 -20.86 -31.48
CA ARG A 374 17.93 -21.65 -30.52
C ARG A 374 17.97 -21.00 -29.13
N GLU A 375 18.12 -19.68 -29.05
CA GLU A 375 18.12 -18.97 -27.76
C GLU A 375 16.73 -18.97 -27.09
N THR A 376 15.65 -18.81 -27.87
CA THR A 376 14.28 -18.91 -27.36
C THR A 376 13.85 -20.34 -27.03
N LEU A 377 14.35 -21.34 -27.76
CA LEU A 377 14.18 -22.75 -27.39
C LEU A 377 15.01 -23.11 -26.15
N LYS A 378 16.19 -22.51 -25.97
CA LYS A 378 16.97 -22.64 -24.74
C LYS A 378 16.24 -22.05 -23.56
N THR A 379 15.62 -20.87 -23.64
CA THR A 379 14.82 -20.36 -22.50
C THR A 379 13.60 -21.23 -22.20
N ARG A 380 13.01 -21.88 -23.21
CA ARG A 380 11.91 -22.85 -23.04
C ARG A 380 12.35 -24.19 -22.45
N ILE A 381 13.59 -24.63 -22.73
CA ILE A 381 14.14 -25.95 -22.35
C ILE A 381 15.18 -25.84 -21.23
N ALA A 382 15.56 -24.63 -20.81
CA ALA A 382 16.57 -24.39 -19.80
C ALA A 382 16.19 -25.13 -18.52
N PRO A 383 17.07 -26.02 -18.02
CA PRO A 383 16.89 -26.58 -16.70
C PRO A 383 17.11 -25.45 -15.70
N LEU A 384 16.00 -24.89 -15.22
CA LEU A 384 15.73 -24.69 -13.79
C LEU A 384 16.97 -24.43 -12.92
N GLU A 385 17.43 -23.17 -12.89
CA GLU A 385 18.16 -22.66 -11.72
C GLU A 385 17.23 -22.41 -10.51
N GLY A 386 15.94 -22.70 -10.64
CA GLY A 386 15.01 -22.70 -9.52
C GLY A 386 15.24 -23.92 -8.64
N LYS A 387 15.48 -23.70 -7.34
CA LYS A 387 15.53 -24.78 -6.34
C LYS A 387 14.28 -25.64 -6.47
N ILE A 388 14.47 -26.94 -6.67
CA ILE A 388 13.38 -27.92 -6.64
C ILE A 388 12.74 -27.84 -5.25
N SER A 389 11.45 -27.56 -5.20
CA SER A 389 10.73 -27.47 -3.92
C SER A 389 10.39 -28.87 -3.41
N GLU A 390 10.15 -28.97 -2.11
CA GLU A 390 9.71 -30.21 -1.45
C GLU A 390 8.26 -30.59 -1.78
N TYR A 391 7.52 -29.70 -2.46
CA TYR A 391 6.09 -29.86 -2.71
C TYR A 391 5.85 -30.53 -4.07
N PRO A 392 5.15 -31.69 -4.11
CA PRO A 392 4.75 -32.31 -5.37
C PRO A 392 3.54 -31.58 -5.96
N CYS A 393 3.41 -31.59 -7.28
CA CYS A 393 2.23 -31.08 -7.97
C CYS A 393 0.98 -31.91 -7.62
N PRO A 394 -0.15 -31.30 -7.21
CA PRO A 394 -1.37 -32.03 -6.85
C PRO A 394 -2.01 -32.76 -8.03
N VAL A 395 -1.70 -32.33 -9.27
CA VAL A 395 -2.25 -32.91 -10.51
C VAL A 395 -1.35 -34.01 -11.05
N CYS A 396 -0.08 -33.72 -11.34
CA CYS A 396 0.84 -34.64 -12.04
C CYS A 396 1.92 -35.26 -11.16
N ARG A 397 1.98 -34.90 -9.87
CA ARG A 397 2.95 -35.40 -8.86
C ARG A 397 4.43 -35.11 -9.15
N GLN A 398 4.75 -34.37 -10.21
CA GLN A 398 6.10 -33.86 -10.45
C GLN A 398 6.49 -32.83 -9.38
N PRO A 399 7.76 -32.73 -8.99
CA PRO A 399 8.19 -31.75 -8.01
C PRO A 399 7.98 -30.34 -8.56
N LEU A 400 7.41 -29.46 -7.74
CA LEU A 400 7.25 -28.05 -8.10
C LEU A 400 8.60 -27.34 -8.00
N ILE A 401 8.78 -26.31 -8.82
CA ILE A 401 9.99 -25.50 -8.82
C ILE A 401 9.73 -24.23 -8.04
N GLN A 402 10.73 -23.75 -7.31
CA GLN A 402 10.65 -22.42 -6.71
C GLN A 402 11.02 -21.35 -7.75
N GLN A 403 10.09 -20.44 -8.03
CA GLN A 403 10.28 -19.30 -8.93
C GLN A 403 9.75 -18.01 -8.29
N HIS A 404 10.30 -16.86 -8.68
CA HIS A 404 9.75 -15.56 -8.30
C HIS A 404 8.82 -15.04 -9.42
N TYR A 405 7.64 -14.58 -9.02
CA TYR A 405 6.62 -13.98 -9.88
C TYR A 405 6.11 -12.73 -9.16
N GLU A 406 6.18 -11.56 -9.82
CA GLU A 406 5.90 -10.26 -9.18
C GLU A 406 6.72 -10.06 -7.88
N GLN A 407 8.00 -10.46 -7.92
CA GLN A 407 8.93 -10.47 -6.77
C GLN A 407 8.51 -11.36 -5.59
N ILE A 408 7.51 -12.23 -5.77
CA ILE A 408 6.96 -13.13 -4.75
C ILE A 408 7.26 -14.57 -5.12
N ARG A 409 7.59 -15.39 -4.12
CA ARG A 409 7.81 -16.82 -4.32
C ARG A 409 6.51 -17.54 -4.65
N ILE A 410 6.51 -18.18 -5.80
CA ILE A 410 5.48 -19.10 -6.26
C ILE A 410 6.10 -20.46 -6.59
N TYR A 411 5.26 -21.50 -6.68
CA TYR A 411 5.72 -22.84 -7.04
C TYR A 411 5.00 -23.36 -8.30
N PRO A 412 5.48 -22.99 -9.51
CA PRO A 412 4.94 -23.52 -10.75
C PRO A 412 5.34 -24.97 -11.02
N CYS A 413 4.50 -25.67 -11.77
CA CYS A 413 4.77 -27.01 -12.30
C CYS A 413 5.13 -26.94 -13.78
N ASN A 414 6.32 -27.41 -14.15
CA ASN A 414 6.75 -27.44 -15.55
C ASN A 414 5.97 -28.40 -16.45
N PHE A 415 5.24 -29.36 -15.88
CA PHE A 415 4.51 -30.36 -16.66
C PHE A 415 3.07 -29.94 -16.94
N CYS A 416 2.29 -29.60 -15.89
CA CYS A 416 0.90 -29.22 -16.06
C CYS A 416 0.68 -27.70 -16.23
N GLY A 417 1.70 -26.88 -15.95
CA GLY A 417 1.61 -25.41 -16.00
C GLY A 417 0.81 -24.77 -14.87
N GLY A 418 0.35 -25.55 -13.89
CA GLY A 418 -0.34 -25.03 -12.70
C GLY A 418 0.65 -24.44 -11.68
N THR A 419 0.15 -23.58 -10.81
CA THR A 419 0.96 -22.81 -9.85
C THR A 419 0.39 -22.91 -8.45
N LEU A 420 1.24 -23.23 -7.48
CA LEU A 420 0.92 -23.20 -6.06
C LEU A 420 1.36 -21.86 -5.46
N VAL A 421 0.46 -21.19 -4.75
CA VAL A 421 0.65 -19.88 -4.13
C VAL A 421 0.09 -19.90 -2.70
N ASP A 422 0.78 -19.26 -1.76
CA ASP A 422 0.25 -19.06 -0.41
C ASP A 422 -0.75 -17.91 -0.38
N TRP A 423 -1.89 -18.11 0.29
CA TRP A 423 -3.01 -17.16 0.27
C TRP A 423 -2.66 -15.78 0.84
N ASP A 424 -1.80 -15.73 1.86
CA ASP A 424 -1.27 -14.51 2.46
C ASP A 424 -0.48 -13.65 1.46
N LYS A 425 0.14 -14.28 0.47
CA LYS A 425 0.92 -13.61 -0.58
C LYS A 425 0.08 -13.17 -1.78
N LEU A 426 -1.10 -13.77 -1.97
CA LEU A 426 -1.95 -13.51 -3.14
C LEU A 426 -2.37 -12.03 -3.29
N PRO A 427 -2.78 -11.29 -2.23
CA PRO A 427 -3.06 -9.86 -2.35
C PRO A 427 -1.87 -9.04 -2.84
N ARG A 428 -0.64 -9.40 -2.43
CA ARG A 428 0.58 -8.73 -2.89
C ARG A 428 0.83 -8.99 -4.37
N ILE A 429 0.64 -10.23 -4.85
CA ILE A 429 0.75 -10.59 -6.27
C ILE A 429 -0.25 -9.78 -7.11
N ILE A 430 -1.49 -9.63 -6.64
CA ILE A 430 -2.56 -8.94 -7.37
C ILE A 430 -2.31 -7.42 -7.47
N ILE A 431 -1.65 -6.82 -6.47
CA ILE A 431 -1.39 -5.37 -6.43
C ILE A 431 -0.18 -5.00 -7.31
N ARG A 432 0.82 -5.89 -7.39
CA ARG A 432 2.04 -5.69 -8.18
C ARG A 432 1.73 -5.86 -9.68
N ARG A 433 2.40 -5.06 -10.52
CA ARG A 433 2.12 -4.92 -11.96
C ARG A 433 3.42 -4.87 -12.77
N GLU A 434 4.40 -5.69 -12.41
CA GLU A 434 5.68 -5.72 -13.12
C GLU A 434 5.56 -6.46 -14.46
N ASN A 435 4.66 -7.46 -14.56
CA ASN A 435 4.42 -8.18 -15.80
C ASN A 435 3.33 -7.49 -16.66
N THR A 436 3.66 -7.19 -17.92
CA THR A 436 2.68 -6.74 -18.92
C THR A 436 2.06 -7.93 -19.66
N TRP A 437 0.75 -7.91 -19.88
CA TRP A 437 0.02 -9.00 -20.53
C TRP A 437 0.04 -8.90 -22.06
N SER A 438 0.35 -10.03 -22.72
CA SER A 438 0.12 -10.18 -24.16
C SER A 438 -1.39 -10.16 -24.48
N GLU A 439 -1.75 -9.72 -25.69
CA GLU A 439 -3.16 -9.69 -26.15
C GLU A 439 -3.83 -11.07 -26.06
N LYS A 440 -3.06 -12.15 -26.19
CA LYS A 440 -3.51 -13.53 -26.05
C LYS A 440 -4.05 -13.84 -24.65
N ILE A 441 -3.35 -13.40 -23.59
CA ILE A 441 -3.78 -13.62 -22.20
C ILE A 441 -5.05 -12.80 -21.91
N LYS A 442 -5.15 -11.58 -22.44
CA LYS A 442 -6.36 -10.75 -22.32
C LYS A 442 -7.56 -11.40 -23.00
N ALA A 443 -7.38 -11.97 -24.19
CA ALA A 443 -8.43 -12.69 -24.91
C ALA A 443 -8.85 -13.99 -24.18
N GLN A 444 -7.88 -14.74 -23.66
CA GLN A 444 -8.15 -15.94 -22.85
C GLN A 444 -8.91 -15.59 -21.57
N ALA A 445 -8.49 -14.57 -20.83
CA ALA A 445 -9.19 -14.11 -19.62
C ALA A 445 -10.66 -13.75 -19.94
N CYS A 446 -10.91 -12.98 -21.01
CA CYS A 446 -12.26 -12.62 -21.42
C CYS A 446 -13.12 -13.84 -21.81
N ALA A 447 -12.54 -14.80 -22.54
CA ALA A 447 -13.23 -16.03 -22.91
C ALA A 447 -13.58 -16.90 -21.69
N THR A 448 -12.62 -17.09 -20.78
CA THR A 448 -12.79 -17.87 -19.55
C THR A 448 -13.83 -17.25 -18.61
N LEU A 449 -13.88 -15.91 -18.50
CA LEU A 449 -14.90 -15.23 -17.71
C LEU A 449 -16.31 -15.50 -18.26
N LYS A 450 -16.52 -15.37 -19.57
CA LYS A 450 -17.81 -15.67 -20.22
C LYS A 450 -18.23 -17.13 -20.07
N GLU A 451 -17.28 -18.06 -20.16
CA GLU A 451 -17.54 -19.49 -20.00
C GLU A 451 -17.89 -19.86 -18.55
N ASN A 452 -17.13 -19.34 -17.58
CA ASN A 452 -17.38 -19.57 -16.15
C ASN A 452 -18.68 -18.91 -15.67
N GLN A 453 -19.04 -17.74 -16.19
CA GLN A 453 -20.36 -17.12 -15.97
C GLN A 453 -21.49 -18.02 -16.45
N ARG A 454 -21.40 -18.55 -17.68
CA ARG A 454 -22.40 -19.48 -18.23
C ARG A 454 -22.48 -20.76 -17.40
N ALA A 455 -21.35 -21.34 -17.01
CA ALA A 455 -21.30 -22.54 -16.19
C ALA A 455 -21.89 -22.33 -14.79
N TYR A 456 -21.66 -21.17 -14.17
CA TYR A 456 -22.22 -20.80 -12.88
C TYR A 456 -23.75 -20.63 -12.94
N ILE A 457 -24.27 -19.91 -13.94
CA ILE A 457 -25.72 -19.73 -14.18
C ILE A 457 -26.39 -21.10 -14.42
N MET A 458 -25.76 -21.96 -15.23
CA MET A 458 -26.29 -23.30 -15.55
C MET A 458 -26.30 -24.25 -14.32
N ARG A 459 -25.28 -24.17 -13.45
CA ARG A 459 -25.23 -24.95 -12.19
C ARG A 459 -26.29 -24.51 -11.17
N ARG A 460 -26.79 -23.27 -11.24
CA ARG A 460 -27.91 -22.81 -10.42
C ARG A 460 -29.27 -23.33 -10.92
N SER A 461 -29.38 -23.63 -12.22
CA SER A 461 -30.61 -24.13 -12.87
C SER A 461 -30.80 -25.65 -12.74
N LYS A 462 -29.71 -26.43 -12.67
CA LYS A 462 -29.78 -27.88 -12.44
C LYS A 462 -29.04 -28.26 -11.16
N ASN A 463 -29.73 -29.01 -10.30
CA ASN A 463 -29.22 -29.61 -9.06
C ASN A 463 -28.21 -30.76 -9.36
N ASN A 464 -27.26 -30.51 -10.26
CA ASN A 464 -26.39 -31.52 -10.82
C ASN A 464 -25.08 -31.55 -10.03
N LYS A 465 -25.03 -32.43 -9.01
CA LYS A 465 -23.82 -32.79 -8.27
C LYS A 465 -22.85 -33.54 -9.19
N THR A 466 -22.20 -32.84 -10.10
CA THR A 466 -20.98 -33.35 -10.73
C THR A 466 -19.91 -33.40 -9.65
N LYS A 467 -19.42 -34.60 -9.31
CA LYS A 467 -18.30 -34.81 -8.39
C LYS A 467 -17.08 -34.07 -8.96
N ALA A 468 -16.81 -32.87 -8.49
CA ALA A 468 -15.55 -32.19 -8.77
C ALA A 468 -14.42 -33.05 -8.20
N VAL A 469 -13.39 -33.30 -9.02
CA VAL A 469 -12.21 -34.05 -8.60
C VAL A 469 -11.53 -33.22 -7.51
N SER A 470 -11.51 -33.75 -6.29
CA SER A 470 -10.90 -33.07 -5.15
C SER A 470 -9.39 -33.27 -5.17
N LEU A 471 -8.63 -32.19 -5.39
CA LEU A 471 -7.16 -32.23 -5.33
C LEU A 471 -6.67 -32.40 -3.90
N GLN A 472 -5.52 -33.06 -3.74
CA GLN A 472 -4.85 -33.22 -2.44
C GLN A 472 -3.82 -32.11 -2.24
N CYS A 473 -3.87 -31.40 -1.12
CA CYS A 473 -2.94 -30.31 -0.83
C CYS A 473 -1.51 -30.84 -0.65
N PRO A 474 -0.52 -30.29 -1.38
CA PRO A 474 0.86 -30.76 -1.27
C PRO A 474 1.55 -30.39 0.04
N LYS A 475 1.03 -29.41 0.79
CA LYS A 475 1.57 -29.03 2.11
C LYS A 475 1.04 -29.90 3.25
N CYS A 476 -0.27 -30.13 3.31
CA CYS A 476 -0.92 -30.78 4.47
C CYS A 476 -1.67 -32.07 4.14
N LYS A 477 -1.68 -32.52 2.88
CA LYS A 477 -2.34 -33.74 2.40
C LYS A 477 -3.85 -33.81 2.69
N ARG A 478 -4.50 -32.65 2.89
CA ARG A 478 -5.96 -32.55 3.00
C ARG A 478 -6.56 -32.24 1.63
N SER A 479 -7.82 -32.62 1.44
CA SER A 479 -8.59 -32.25 0.26
C SER A 479 -8.68 -30.72 0.10
N MET A 480 -8.43 -30.24 -1.11
CA MET A 480 -8.65 -28.85 -1.51
C MET A 480 -10.10 -28.68 -1.96
N GLN A 481 -10.65 -27.50 -1.73
CA GLN A 481 -12.00 -27.14 -2.15
C GLN A 481 -11.91 -26.22 -3.36
N ARG A 482 -12.56 -26.60 -4.46
CA ARG A 482 -12.64 -25.74 -5.65
C ARG A 482 -13.71 -24.68 -5.47
N THR A 483 -13.30 -23.42 -5.42
CA THR A 483 -14.15 -22.24 -5.25
C THR A 483 -13.77 -21.16 -6.26
N PHE A 484 -14.62 -20.16 -6.49
CA PHE A 484 -14.17 -18.98 -7.24
C PHE A 484 -13.37 -18.04 -6.33
N TYR A 485 -12.41 -17.30 -6.91
CA TYR A 485 -11.63 -16.31 -6.16
C TYR A 485 -12.51 -15.24 -5.51
N SER A 486 -13.47 -14.70 -6.26
CA SER A 486 -14.47 -13.75 -5.79
C SER A 486 -15.75 -13.88 -6.61
N TYR A 487 -16.87 -13.38 -6.09
CA TYR A 487 -18.13 -13.27 -6.84
C TYR A 487 -18.02 -12.33 -8.05
N VAL A 488 -17.07 -11.40 -8.04
CA VAL A 488 -16.82 -10.46 -9.15
C VAL A 488 -15.88 -11.05 -10.20
N TYR A 489 -14.88 -11.81 -9.75
CA TYR A 489 -13.84 -12.41 -10.59
C TYR A 489 -13.95 -13.93 -10.53
N LEU A 490 -14.72 -14.49 -11.48
CA LEU A 490 -15.06 -15.91 -11.55
C LEU A 490 -13.91 -16.77 -12.13
N VAL A 491 -12.74 -16.66 -11.51
CA VAL A 491 -11.60 -17.57 -11.75
C VAL A 491 -11.70 -18.69 -10.72
N ALA A 492 -11.75 -19.94 -11.19
CA ALA A 492 -11.77 -21.09 -10.30
C ALA A 492 -10.39 -21.24 -9.64
N ILE A 493 -10.39 -21.51 -8.34
CA ILE A 493 -9.18 -21.75 -7.54
C ILE A 493 -9.43 -22.94 -6.63
N ASP A 494 -8.39 -23.74 -6.40
CA ASP A 494 -8.43 -24.82 -5.43
C ASP A 494 -7.77 -24.34 -4.13
N ARG A 495 -8.53 -24.31 -3.02
CA ARG A 495 -8.08 -23.70 -1.77
C ARG A 495 -8.04 -24.71 -0.64
N CYS A 496 -6.98 -24.65 0.17
CA CYS A 496 -6.81 -25.50 1.34
C CYS A 496 -6.89 -24.69 2.64
N ALA A 497 -7.39 -25.32 3.71
CA ALA A 497 -7.45 -24.73 5.05
C ALA A 497 -6.08 -24.33 5.64
N CYS A 498 -4.97 -24.86 5.12
CA CYS A 498 -3.62 -24.49 5.55
C CYS A 498 -3.09 -23.19 4.90
N GLY A 499 -3.90 -22.52 4.06
CA GLY A 499 -3.50 -21.31 3.34
C GLY A 499 -2.92 -21.56 1.94
N ALA A 500 -2.67 -22.81 1.55
CA ALA A 500 -2.22 -23.12 0.20
C ALA A 500 -3.35 -22.98 -0.83
N THR A 501 -3.07 -22.31 -1.94
CA THR A 501 -3.99 -22.11 -3.07
C THR A 501 -3.33 -22.61 -4.35
N TRP A 502 -4.04 -23.46 -5.09
CA TRP A 502 -3.59 -23.97 -6.38
C TRP A 502 -4.39 -23.30 -7.50
N PHE A 503 -3.64 -22.85 -8.50
CA PHE A 503 -4.15 -22.31 -9.75
C PHE A 503 -3.80 -23.30 -10.86
N ASP A 504 -4.79 -23.67 -11.67
CA ASP A 504 -4.52 -24.41 -12.90
C ASP A 504 -3.81 -23.51 -13.92
N LYS A 505 -3.45 -24.10 -15.05
CA LYS A 505 -2.67 -23.43 -16.10
C LYS A 505 -3.33 -22.10 -16.49
N ASP A 506 -2.53 -21.04 -16.47
CA ASP A 506 -2.89 -19.66 -16.82
C ASP A 506 -3.93 -18.99 -15.88
N GLU A 507 -4.49 -19.65 -14.87
CA GLU A 507 -5.53 -19.08 -13.99
C GLU A 507 -5.04 -17.92 -13.12
N LEU A 508 -3.82 -18.01 -12.57
CA LEU A 508 -3.22 -16.93 -11.77
C LEU A 508 -3.02 -15.65 -12.63
N SER A 509 -2.50 -15.84 -13.83
CA SER A 509 -2.28 -14.76 -14.82
C SER A 509 -3.59 -14.14 -15.27
N MET A 510 -4.61 -14.96 -15.54
CA MET A 510 -5.94 -14.47 -15.89
C MET A 510 -6.58 -13.65 -14.77
N LEU A 511 -6.47 -14.12 -13.52
CA LEU A 511 -7.01 -13.40 -12.36
C LEU A 511 -6.39 -12.00 -12.24
N GLN A 512 -5.07 -11.90 -12.32
CA GLN A 512 -4.36 -10.63 -12.22
C GLN A 512 -4.72 -9.71 -13.40
N CYS A 513 -4.74 -10.24 -14.63
CA CYS A 513 -5.18 -9.50 -15.82
C CYS A 513 -6.61 -8.96 -15.70
N MET A 514 -7.56 -9.75 -15.16
CA MET A 514 -8.94 -9.30 -14.95
C MET A 514 -9.04 -8.16 -13.93
N ILE A 515 -8.32 -8.28 -12.80
CA ILE A 515 -8.34 -7.27 -11.74
C ILE A 515 -7.69 -5.97 -12.22
N GLU A 516 -6.57 -6.06 -12.93
CA GLU A 516 -5.85 -4.88 -13.44
C GLU A 516 -6.65 -4.10 -14.48
N ASN A 517 -7.31 -4.80 -15.41
CA ASN A 517 -8.10 -4.18 -16.47
C ASN A 517 -9.57 -3.94 -16.04
N LYS A 518 -9.90 -4.14 -14.76
CA LYS A 518 -11.27 -4.02 -14.22
C LYS A 518 -12.31 -4.81 -15.03
N MET A 519 -11.93 -5.98 -15.56
CA MET A 519 -12.82 -6.87 -16.30
C MET A 519 -13.70 -7.63 -15.29
N ALA A 520 -14.62 -6.91 -14.66
CA ALA A 520 -15.64 -7.48 -13.80
C ALA A 520 -16.74 -8.13 -14.64
N GLY A 521 -17.46 -9.11 -14.08
CA GLY A 521 -18.71 -9.55 -14.67
C GLY A 521 -19.80 -8.49 -14.52
N GLU A 522 -19.76 -7.43 -15.34
CA GLU A 522 -20.69 -6.28 -15.26
C GLU A 522 -22.16 -6.72 -15.36
N ASP A 523 -22.47 -7.74 -16.15
CA ASP A 523 -23.82 -8.30 -16.26
C ASP A 523 -24.35 -8.91 -14.95
N PHE A 524 -23.47 -9.39 -14.06
CA PHE A 524 -23.88 -10.15 -12.87
C PHE A 524 -24.32 -9.25 -11.70
N ALA A 525 -23.62 -8.13 -11.47
CA ALA A 525 -23.96 -7.18 -10.40
C ALA A 525 -25.27 -6.42 -10.68
N GLU A 526 -25.64 -6.31 -11.95
CA GLU A 526 -26.88 -5.68 -12.39
C GLU A 526 -28.06 -6.67 -12.35
N GLU A 527 -27.82 -7.94 -12.69
CA GLU A 527 -28.80 -9.02 -12.61
C GLU A 527 -29.10 -9.45 -11.16
N GLU A 528 -28.11 -9.41 -10.26
CA GLU A 528 -28.31 -9.62 -8.81
C GLU A 528 -29.13 -8.49 -8.20
N ARG A 529 -28.84 -7.22 -8.54
CA ARG A 529 -29.69 -6.06 -8.17
C ARG A 529 -31.10 -6.15 -8.72
N ARG A 530 -31.30 -6.81 -9.87
CA ARG A 530 -32.62 -7.06 -10.48
C ARG A 530 -33.37 -8.19 -9.79
N ASN A 531 -32.65 -9.21 -9.32
CA ASN A 531 -33.22 -10.38 -8.64
C ASN A 531 -33.52 -10.13 -7.16
N ASP A 532 -32.73 -9.33 -6.45
CA ASP A 532 -33.04 -8.89 -5.08
C ASP A 532 -34.32 -8.04 -5.03
N ARG A 533 -34.59 -7.26 -6.08
CA ARG A 533 -35.85 -6.51 -6.24
C ARG A 533 -37.06 -7.39 -6.57
N ARG A 534 -36.85 -8.67 -6.90
CA ARG A 534 -37.90 -9.64 -7.25
C ARG A 534 -38.17 -10.68 -6.17
N ALA A 535 -37.46 -10.64 -5.04
CA ALA A 535 -37.77 -11.49 -3.90
C ALA A 535 -39.13 -11.07 -3.31
N PRO A 536 -40.16 -11.95 -3.28
CA PRO A 536 -41.40 -11.62 -2.59
C PRO A 536 -41.11 -11.49 -1.09
N ALA A 537 -41.64 -10.43 -0.47
CA ALA A 537 -41.55 -10.22 0.96
C ALA A 537 -41.99 -11.48 1.73
N PRO A 538 -41.31 -11.86 2.82
CA PRO A 538 -41.71 -13.01 3.62
C PRO A 538 -43.16 -12.78 4.08
N ARG A 539 -44.06 -13.68 3.68
CA ARG A 539 -45.43 -13.68 4.17
C ARG A 539 -45.37 -13.96 5.68
N GLN A 540 -45.84 -13.01 6.48
CA GLN A 540 -46.11 -13.19 7.90
C GLN A 540 -47.23 -14.21 8.11
#